data_AF-A0A0U3M5L6-F1
#
_entry.id   AF-A0A0U3M5L6-F1
#
_cell.length_a   1.000
_cell.length_b   1.000
_cell.length_c   1.000
_cell.angle_alpha   90.00
_cell.angle_beta   90.00
_cell.angle_gamma   90.00
#
_symmetry.space_group_name_H-M   'P 1'
#
loop_
_entity.id
_entity.type
_entity.pdbx_description
1 polymer ?
#
loop_
_entity_poly.entity_id
_entity_poly.type
_entity_poly.pdbx_seq_one_letter_code
_entity_poly.pdbx_strand_id
1 'polypeptide(L)'
;MHDSQGLEPLVRGIPPIRSRRGPRRRRPAKLHADKGYDYDHLRRWLRQRGIRHRIARKGVESSQRLGRHRWVVERTVSWLAGCRRLHRRYERKPEHFLAFVGIAATLIGQRRLATLLTA
;
A
#
# COMPACT_ATOMS: atom_id res chain seq x y z
N MET A 1 8.36 14.00 10.54
CA MET A 1 8.42 12.52 10.60
C MET A 1 9.08 12.07 9.30
N HIS A 2 10.12 11.24 9.35
CA HIS A 2 10.76 10.75 8.12
C HIS A 2 9.97 9.56 7.58
N ASP A 3 9.72 9.49 6.26
CA ASP A 3 9.00 8.38 5.63
C ASP A 3 9.60 7.01 5.95
N SER A 4 10.91 6.94 6.25
CA SER A 4 11.59 5.73 6.72
C SER A 4 10.96 5.12 7.98
N GLN A 5 10.41 5.96 8.87
CA GLN A 5 9.75 5.53 10.10
C GLN A 5 8.37 4.90 9.84
N GLY A 6 7.79 5.09 8.66
CA GLY A 6 6.46 4.57 8.32
C GLY A 6 6.46 3.11 7.87
N LEU A 7 7.57 2.59 7.34
CA LEU A 7 7.62 1.24 6.76
C LEU A 7 7.46 0.13 7.81
N GLU A 8 8.21 0.23 8.91
CA GLU A 8 8.14 -0.78 9.98
C GLU A 8 6.76 -0.92 10.62
N PRO A 9 6.10 0.17 11.09
CA PRO A 9 4.76 0.06 11.65
C PRO A 9 3.75 -0.44 10.62
N LEU A 10 3.87 -0.03 9.35
CA LEU A 10 3.02 -0.53 8.27
C LEU A 10 3.13 -2.05 8.12
N VAL A 11 4.35 -2.58 8.02
CA VAL A 11 4.57 -4.02 7.84
C VAL A 11 4.15 -4.82 9.07
N ARG A 12 4.30 -4.26 10.28
CA ARG A 12 3.80 -4.88 11.53
C ARG A 12 2.27 -4.90 11.60
N GLY A 13 1.60 -3.89 11.03
CA GLY A 13 0.14 -3.76 11.02
C GLY A 13 -0.58 -4.64 9.99
N ILE A 14 0.14 -5.38 9.14
CA ILE A 14 -0.48 -6.26 8.14
C ILE A 14 -1.24 -7.38 8.86
N PRO A 15 -2.58 -7.49 8.68
CA PRO A 15 -3.35 -8.56 9.29
C PRO A 15 -2.97 -9.91 8.68
N PRO A 16 -3.27 -11.04 9.35
CA PRO A 16 -3.01 -12.37 8.80
C PRO A 16 -3.60 -12.53 7.39
N ILE A 17 -2.73 -12.74 6.41
CA ILE A 17 -3.07 -12.93 5.00
C ILE A 17 -3.55 -14.36 4.82
N ARG A 18 -4.71 -14.51 4.17
CA ARG A 18 -5.27 -15.82 3.81
C ARG A 18 -4.27 -16.58 2.93
N SER A 19 -3.82 -17.73 3.42
CA SER A 19 -3.01 -18.68 2.67
C SER A 19 -3.93 -19.59 1.85
N ARG A 20 -3.56 -19.89 0.59
CA ARG A 20 -4.28 -20.89 -0.23
C ARG A 20 -4.15 -22.31 0.34
N ARG A 21 -3.03 -22.60 1.00
CA ARG A 21 -2.71 -23.86 1.71
C ARG A 21 -1.81 -23.57 2.92
N GLY A 22 -1.99 -24.30 4.03
CA GLY A 22 -1.21 -24.17 5.27
C GLY A 22 -1.62 -22.99 6.17
N PRO A 23 -0.91 -22.76 7.30
CA PRO A 23 -1.24 -21.70 8.27
C PRO A 23 -1.31 -20.31 7.64
N ARG A 24 -2.18 -19.44 8.16
CA ARG A 24 -2.31 -18.05 7.69
C ARG A 24 -0.96 -17.35 7.76
N ARG A 25 -0.53 -16.75 6.65
CA ARG A 25 0.73 -16.02 6.60
C ARG A 25 0.54 -14.69 7.33
N ARG A 26 1.33 -14.43 8.36
CA ARG A 26 1.29 -13.13 9.06
C ARG A 26 2.08 -12.03 8.35
N ARG A 27 2.75 -12.34 7.23
CA ARG A 27 3.65 -11.41 6.51
C ARG A 27 3.63 -11.66 5.00
N PRO A 28 3.86 -10.62 4.18
CA PRO A 28 3.99 -10.76 2.74
C PRO A 28 5.31 -11.44 2.36
N ALA A 29 5.30 -12.22 1.28
CA ALA A 29 6.52 -12.83 0.73
C ALA A 29 7.44 -11.80 0.04
N LYS A 30 6.84 -10.74 -0.51
CA LYS A 30 7.53 -9.68 -1.24
C LYS A 30 6.91 -8.31 -0.91
N LEU A 31 7.75 -7.30 -0.72
CA LEU A 31 7.36 -5.92 -0.50
C LEU A 31 7.98 -5.03 -1.58
N HIS A 32 7.15 -4.19 -2.19
CA HIS A 32 7.57 -3.13 -3.11
C HIS A 32 7.54 -1.80 -2.38
N ALA A 33 8.59 -0.99 -2.52
CA ALA A 33 8.64 0.36 -1.96
C ALA A 33 9.32 1.33 -2.93
N ASP A 34 8.99 2.61 -2.80
CA ASP A 34 9.59 3.67 -3.60
C ASP A 34 11.04 3.96 -3.16
N LYS A 35 11.77 4.74 -3.97
CA LYS A 35 13.12 5.23 -3.68
C LYS A 35 13.25 5.93 -2.34
N GLY A 36 12.18 6.57 -1.87
CA GLY A 36 12.14 7.20 -0.54
C GLY A 36 12.53 6.25 0.59
N TYR A 37 12.34 4.94 0.42
CA TYR A 37 12.66 3.90 1.40
C TYR A 37 14.03 3.24 1.21
N ASP A 38 14.89 3.78 0.34
CA ASP A 38 16.23 3.25 0.10
C ASP A 38 17.18 3.52 1.27
N TYR A 39 17.04 2.72 2.33
CA TYR A 39 17.88 2.74 3.51
C TYR A 39 18.31 1.33 3.89
N ASP A 40 19.58 1.15 4.23
CA ASP A 40 20.14 -0.17 4.55
C ASP A 40 19.53 -0.81 5.80
N HIS A 41 19.13 -0.01 6.79
CA HIS A 41 18.44 -0.54 7.97
C HIS A 41 17.10 -1.16 7.60
N LEU A 42 16.31 -0.55 6.71
CA LEU A 42 15.03 -1.12 6.23
C LEU A 42 15.24 -2.39 5.43
N ARG A 43 16.27 -2.43 4.56
CA ARG A 43 16.64 -3.64 3.79
C ARG A 43 17.03 -4.80 4.72
N ARG A 44 17.85 -4.53 5.74
CA ARG A 44 18.23 -5.52 6.78
C ARG A 44 17.01 -5.99 7.57
N TRP A 45 16.17 -5.06 8.02
CA TRP A 45 14.97 -5.34 8.80
C TRP A 45 13.97 -6.23 8.07
N LEU A 46 13.78 -6.02 6.76
CA LEU A 46 12.93 -6.85 5.90
C LEU A 46 13.53 -8.25 5.68
N ARG A 47 14.85 -8.33 5.44
CA ARG A 47 15.56 -9.62 5.28
C ARG A 47 15.47 -10.50 6.52
N GLN A 48 15.69 -9.93 7.71
CA GLN A 48 15.54 -10.63 9.00
C GLN A 48 14.15 -11.23 9.20
N ARG A 49 13.14 -10.71 8.49
CA ARG A 49 11.74 -11.17 8.56
C ARG A 49 11.35 -12.11 7.43
N GLY A 50 12.29 -12.50 6.58
CA GLY A 50 12.04 -13.34 5.40
C GLY A 50 11.24 -12.65 4.30
N ILE A 51 11.18 -11.31 4.30
CA ILE A 51 10.42 -10.54 3.31
C ILE A 51 11.37 -10.13 2.18
N ARG A 52 11.11 -10.60 0.96
CA ARG A 52 11.86 -10.14 -0.22
C ARG A 52 11.51 -8.68 -0.48
N HIS A 53 12.49 -7.81 -0.62
CA HIS A 53 12.25 -6.38 -0.80
C HIS A 53 12.65 -5.94 -2.21
N ARG A 54 11.78 -5.18 -2.87
CA ARG A 54 12.03 -4.49 -4.13
C ARG A 54 11.90 -3.00 -3.87
N ILE A 55 12.99 -2.40 -3.39
CA ILE A 55 13.11 -0.98 -3.11
C ILE A 55 14.04 -0.39 -4.16
N ALA A 56 13.57 0.61 -4.88
CA ALA A 56 14.38 1.26 -5.89
C ALA A 56 15.54 2.03 -5.25
N ARG A 57 16.73 1.96 -5.84
CA ARG A 57 17.93 2.65 -5.34
C ARG A 57 17.94 4.11 -5.74
N LYS A 58 18.21 4.99 -4.77
CA LYS A 58 18.45 6.43 -5.01
C LYS A 58 19.69 6.57 -5.89
N GLY A 59 19.64 7.48 -6.87
CA GLY A 59 20.75 7.75 -7.80
C GLY A 59 21.06 6.67 -8.85
N VAL A 60 20.50 5.45 -8.76
CA VAL A 60 20.84 4.34 -9.67
C VAL A 60 19.71 4.00 -10.64
N GLU A 61 18.50 3.74 -10.13
CA GLU A 61 17.39 3.32 -11.00
C GLU A 61 16.63 4.54 -11.52
N SER A 62 16.26 4.57 -12.81
CA SER A 62 15.38 5.63 -13.35
C SER A 62 14.01 5.59 -12.66
N SER A 63 13.43 6.76 -12.39
CA SER A 63 12.08 6.89 -11.81
C SER A 63 10.98 6.31 -12.72
N GLN A 64 11.26 6.15 -14.02
CA GLN A 64 10.32 5.61 -15.00
C GLN A 64 10.08 4.10 -14.85
N ARG A 65 11.06 3.33 -14.34
CA ARG A 65 10.98 1.86 -14.27
C ARG A 65 10.10 1.31 -13.14
N LEU A 66 9.66 2.17 -12.21
CA LEU A 66 8.80 1.79 -11.08
C LEU A 66 7.32 1.58 -11.47
N GLY A 67 6.92 2.02 -12.65
CA GLY A 67 5.51 2.21 -13.03
C GLY A 67 4.62 0.97 -12.93
N ARG A 68 5.10 -0.22 -13.32
CA ARG A 68 4.23 -1.40 -13.47
C ARG A 68 3.58 -1.87 -12.15
N HIS A 69 4.32 -1.83 -11.05
CA HIS A 69 3.77 -2.20 -9.72
C HIS A 69 3.22 -0.99 -8.97
N ARG A 70 3.77 0.20 -9.23
CA ARG A 70 3.33 1.46 -8.61
C ARG A 70 1.94 1.87 -9.07
N TRP A 71 1.61 1.63 -10.33
CA TRP A 71 0.34 2.04 -10.93
C TRP A 71 -0.88 1.40 -10.26
N VAL A 72 -0.78 0.17 -9.73
CA VAL A 72 -1.90 -0.43 -8.99
C VAL A 72 -2.26 0.42 -7.77
N VAL A 73 -1.25 0.88 -7.03
CA VAL A 73 -1.44 1.74 -5.85
C VAL A 73 -1.94 3.12 -6.28
N GLU A 74 -1.30 3.74 -7.26
CA GLU A 74 -1.67 5.08 -7.75
C GLU A 74 -3.09 5.12 -8.31
N ARG A 75 -3.50 4.08 -9.04
CA ARG A 75 -4.87 3.91 -9.54
C ARG A 75 -5.88 3.82 -8.39
N THR A 76 -5.59 3.03 -7.35
CA THR A 76 -6.46 2.96 -6.17
C THR A 76 -6.55 4.30 -5.45
N VAL A 77 -5.42 5.01 -5.29
CA VAL A 77 -5.40 6.37 -4.72
C VAL A 77 -6.20 7.34 -5.59
N SER A 78 -6.11 7.24 -6.92
CA SER A 78 -6.87 8.06 -7.86
C SER A 78 -8.38 7.84 -7.73
N TRP A 79 -8.83 6.60 -7.55
CA TRP A 79 -10.25 6.32 -7.28
C TRP A 79 -10.73 6.98 -5.98
N LEU A 80 -9.93 6.89 -4.91
CA LEU A 80 -10.25 7.57 -3.65
C LEU A 80 -10.25 9.10 -3.83
N ALA A 81 -9.28 9.65 -4.56
CA ALA A 81 -9.20 11.09 -4.83
C ALA A 81 -10.33 11.60 -5.74
N GLY A 82 -11.00 10.71 -6.48
CA GLY A 82 -12.23 11.02 -7.22
C GLY A 82 -13.43 11.28 -6.31
N CYS A 83 -13.41 10.81 -5.05
CA CYS A 83 -14.36 11.23 -4.05
C CYS A 83 -13.95 12.62 -3.53
N ARG A 84 -14.74 13.67 -3.85
CA ARG A 84 -14.45 15.08 -3.52
C ARG A 84 -13.96 15.30 -2.08
N ARG A 85 -14.54 14.56 -1.12
CA ARG A 85 -14.19 14.64 0.31
C ARG A 85 -12.83 14.04 0.69
N LEU A 86 -12.30 13.15 -0.15
CA LEU A 86 -11.00 12.50 0.02
C LEU A 86 -9.90 13.09 -0.88
N HIS A 87 -10.27 13.94 -1.86
CA HIS A 87 -9.32 14.57 -2.77
C HIS A 87 -8.22 15.37 -2.05
N ARG A 88 -8.60 16.05 -0.96
CA ARG A 88 -7.69 16.68 -0.02
C ARG A 88 -8.09 16.31 1.39
N ARG A 89 -7.11 16.08 2.27
CA ARG A 89 -7.36 15.77 3.68
C ARG A 89 -7.71 17.04 4.45
N TYR A 90 -9.01 17.33 4.52
CA TYR A 90 -9.55 18.43 5.34
C TYR A 90 -9.96 18.02 6.76
N GLU A 91 -10.12 16.72 7.01
CA GLU A 91 -10.56 16.21 8.31
C GLU A 91 -9.49 16.44 9.38
N ARG A 92 -9.88 17.15 10.46
CA ARG A 92 -9.01 17.43 11.61
C ARG A 92 -8.64 16.16 12.39
N LYS A 93 -9.57 15.20 12.44
CA LYS A 93 -9.42 13.92 13.16
C LYS A 93 -9.06 12.78 12.18
N PRO A 94 -8.00 12.00 12.44
CA PRO A 94 -7.63 10.88 11.58
C PRO A 94 -8.73 9.80 11.50
N GLU A 95 -9.55 9.65 12.54
CA GLU A 95 -10.64 8.68 12.59
C GLU A 95 -11.73 9.01 11.56
N HIS A 96 -12.08 10.30 11.42
CA HIS A 96 -13.06 10.73 10.41
C HIS A 96 -12.54 10.49 9.00
N PHE A 97 -11.28 10.82 8.76
CA PHE A 97 -10.65 10.55 7.47
C PHE A 97 -10.68 9.06 7.14
N LEU A 98 -10.31 8.20 8.12
CA LEU A 98 -10.34 6.76 7.96
C LEU A 98 -11.76 6.23 7.68
N ALA A 99 -12.79 6.77 8.34
CA ALA A 99 -14.18 6.42 8.09
C ALA A 99 -14.60 6.74 6.66
N PHE A 100 -14.27 7.94 6.13
CA PHE A 100 -14.57 8.30 4.74
C PHE A 100 -13.82 7.42 3.74
N VAL A 101 -12.56 7.08 4.02
CA VAL A 101 -11.80 6.12 3.19
C VAL A 101 -12.51 4.76 3.16
N GLY A 102 -13.00 4.28 4.30
CA GLY A 102 -13.76 3.04 4.39
C GLY A 102 -15.04 3.07 3.56
N ILE A 103 -15.83 4.14 3.66
CA ILE A 103 -17.06 4.31 2.86
C ILE A 103 -16.75 4.33 1.37
N ALA A 104 -15.74 5.11 0.95
CA ALA A 104 -15.35 5.19 -0.45
C ALA A 104 -14.85 3.83 -0.99
N ALA A 105 -14.03 3.12 -0.21
CA ALA A 105 -13.54 1.79 -0.59
C ALA A 105 -14.68 0.78 -0.78
N THR A 106 -15.68 0.80 0.10
CA THR A 106 -16.88 -0.05 -0.03
C THR A 106 -17.66 0.27 -1.30
N LEU A 107 -17.90 1.56 -1.58
CA LEU A 107 -18.63 1.98 -2.80
C LEU A 107 -17.89 1.61 -4.08
N ILE A 108 -16.57 1.84 -4.13
CA ILE A 108 -15.73 1.45 -5.26
C ILE A 108 -15.76 -0.07 -5.43
N GLY A 109 -15.61 -0.82 -4.34
CA GLY A 109 -15.66 -2.28 -4.34
C GLY A 109 -16.99 -2.83 -4.89
N GLN A 110 -18.11 -2.29 -4.41
CA GLN A 110 -19.46 -2.66 -4.87
C GLN A 110 -19.66 -2.40 -6.37
N ARG A 111 -19.28 -1.21 -6.86
CA ARG A 111 -19.39 -0.87 -8.29
C ARG A 111 -18.58 -1.83 -9.16
N ARG A 112 -17.35 -2.15 -8.74
CA ARG A 112 -16.48 -3.07 -9.49
C ARG A 112 -17.00 -4.51 -9.45
N LEU A 113 -17.53 -4.95 -8.31
CA LEU A 113 -18.14 -6.26 -8.19
C LEU A 113 -19.36 -6.38 -9.11
N ALA A 114 -20.24 -5.38 -9.13
CA ALA A 114 -21.38 -5.33 -10.02
C ALA A 114 -20.95 -5.45 -11.49
N THR A 115 -19.95 -4.66 -11.93
CA THR A 115 -19.41 -4.75 -13.29
C THR A 115 -18.86 -6.15 -13.63
N LEU A 116 -18.20 -6.82 -12.68
CA LEU A 116 -17.67 -8.17 -12.88
C LEU A 116 -18.75 -9.26 -12.91
N LEU A 117 -19.90 -9.02 -12.29
CA LEU A 117 -21.02 -9.96 -12.28
C LEU A 117 -21.95 -9.78 -13.48
N THR A 118 -21.93 -8.61 -14.11
CA THR A 118 -22.75 -8.29 -15.29
C THR A 118 -21.97 -8.34 -16.61
N ALA A 119 -20.68 -8.66 -16.58
CA ALA A 119 -19.79 -8.81 -17.74
C ALA A 119 -19.45 -10.28 -17.98
#